data_AF-A0A940PWS1-F1
#
_entry.id   AF-A0A940PWS1-F1
#
_cell.length_a   1.000
_cell.length_b   1.000
_cell.length_c   1.000
_cell.angle_alpha   90.00
_cell.angle_beta   90.00
_cell.angle_gamma   90.00
#
_symmetry.space_group_name_H-M   'P 1'
#
loop_
_entity.id
_entity.type
_entity.pdbx_description
1 polymer ?
#
loop_
_entity_poly.entity_id
_entity_poly.type
_entity_poly.pdbx_seq_one_letter_code
_entity_poly.pdbx_strand_id
1 'polypeptide(L)'
;MNKINSKIASLFICLLLVSLYGCSSGLEGEAKKQMGETMKELAKDPSSIQISNVETKFNNDSICILHFKFSGKNGFGGVSSSEIEYIYLIHTKDGNKTKWEAVRKLDDKISVLSQAKKDYQEKKWETDKNKNLSDEDKKAWYIHFVADLDMIFNGREIDSKDDDIEKW
;
A
#
# COMPACT_ATOMS: atom_id res chain seq x y z
N MET A 1 -16.74 -45.76 -6.14
CA MET A 1 -17.31 -44.62 -5.36
C MET A 1 -16.48 -43.35 -5.60
N ASN A 2 -16.27 -42.91 -6.86
CA ASN A 2 -15.04 -42.16 -7.19
C ASN A 2 -15.20 -40.83 -7.95
N LYS A 3 -16.41 -40.33 -8.22
CA LYS A 3 -16.58 -39.03 -8.94
C LYS A 3 -17.20 -37.92 -8.09
N ILE A 4 -18.11 -38.24 -7.18
CA ILE A 4 -18.79 -37.24 -6.34
C ILE A 4 -17.85 -36.73 -5.24
N ASN A 5 -17.12 -37.63 -4.57
CA ASN A 5 -16.16 -37.28 -3.52
C ASN A 5 -14.97 -36.45 -4.02
N SER A 6 -14.54 -36.64 -5.28
CA SER A 6 -13.48 -35.83 -5.91
C SER A 6 -13.94 -34.40 -6.21
N LYS A 7 -15.19 -34.20 -6.66
CA LYS A 7 -15.75 -32.86 -6.90
C LYS A 7 -15.99 -32.10 -5.59
N ILE A 8 -16.46 -32.78 -4.55
CA ILE A 8 -16.66 -32.18 -3.22
C ILE A 8 -15.31 -31.79 -2.61
N ALA A 9 -14.29 -32.66 -2.69
CA ALA A 9 -12.94 -32.34 -2.23
C ALA A 9 -12.33 -31.14 -3.00
N SER A 10 -12.53 -31.07 -4.31
CA SER A 10 -12.06 -29.93 -5.12
C SER A 10 -12.78 -28.62 -4.78
N LEU A 11 -14.08 -28.67 -4.43
CA LEU A 11 -14.85 -27.50 -4.01
C LEU A 11 -14.40 -26.99 -2.63
N PHE A 12 -14.11 -27.89 -1.70
CA PHE A 12 -13.58 -27.55 -0.37
C PHE A 12 -12.16 -26.97 -0.43
N ILE A 13 -11.31 -27.46 -1.34
CA ILE A 13 -9.97 -26.89 -1.57
C ILE A 13 -10.06 -25.48 -2.17
N CYS A 14 -10.99 -25.23 -3.10
CA CYS A 14 -11.23 -23.88 -3.62
C CYS A 14 -11.76 -22.91 -2.55
N LEU A 15 -12.65 -23.37 -1.66
CA LEU A 15 -13.17 -22.58 -0.53
C LEU A 15 -12.08 -22.26 0.51
N LEU A 16 -11.18 -23.20 0.78
CA LEU A 16 -10.02 -22.98 1.65
C LEU A 16 -9.02 -21.99 1.04
N LEU A 17 -8.79 -22.04 -0.27
CA LEU A 17 -7.93 -21.08 -0.97
C LEU A 17 -8.51 -19.65 -0.96
N VAL A 18 -9.84 -19.50 -1.06
CA VAL A 18 -10.49 -18.17 -0.96
C VAL A 18 -10.42 -17.61 0.48
N SER A 19 -10.44 -18.48 1.50
CA SER A 19 -10.34 -18.04 2.90
C SER A 19 -8.94 -17.59 3.35
N LEU A 20 -7.89 -17.90 2.58
CA LEU A 20 -6.52 -17.41 2.85
C LEU A 20 -6.24 -16.02 2.27
N TYR A 21 -7.12 -15.47 1.44
CA TYR A 21 -7.02 -14.09 0.93
C TYR A 21 -7.80 -13.07 1.77
N GLY A 22 -8.54 -13.51 2.80
CA GLY A 22 -9.48 -12.68 3.54
C GLY A 22 -9.16 -12.57 5.03
N CYS A 23 -8.07 -11.90 5.39
CA CYS A 23 -7.92 -11.16 6.66
C CYS A 23 -6.56 -10.45 6.75
N SER A 24 -6.29 -9.48 5.86
CA SER A 24 -5.29 -8.46 6.16
C SER A 24 -6.00 -7.27 6.80
N SER A 25 -5.68 -7.00 8.06
CA SER A 25 -6.23 -5.95 8.93
C SER A 25 -6.61 -4.67 8.16
N GLY A 26 -7.91 -4.37 8.09
CA GLY A 26 -8.55 -3.15 7.56
C GLY A 26 -7.77 -2.38 6.49
N LEU A 27 -6.82 -1.55 6.94
CA LEU A 27 -6.01 -0.66 6.11
C LEU A 27 -5.18 -1.38 5.04
N GLU A 28 -4.57 -2.53 5.36
CA GLU A 28 -3.70 -3.23 4.40
C GLU A 28 -4.49 -3.75 3.20
N GLY A 29 -5.70 -4.27 3.46
CA GLY A 29 -6.60 -4.73 2.40
C GLY A 29 -7.06 -3.58 1.52
N GLU A 30 -7.41 -2.45 2.13
CA GLU A 30 -7.78 -1.23 1.43
C GLU A 30 -6.62 -0.68 0.59
N ALA A 31 -5.42 -0.61 1.15
CA ALA A 31 -4.21 -0.17 0.46
C ALA A 31 -3.90 -1.05 -0.75
N LYS A 32 -4.00 -2.38 -0.62
CA LYS A 32 -3.80 -3.33 -1.72
C LYS A 32 -4.83 -3.16 -2.83
N LYS A 33 -6.11 -2.92 -2.49
CA LYS A 33 -7.17 -2.65 -3.45
C LYS A 33 -6.87 -1.35 -4.22
N GLN A 34 -6.65 -0.25 -3.50
CA GLN A 34 -6.36 1.06 -4.08
C GLN A 34 -5.09 1.01 -4.95
N MET A 35 -4.02 0.37 -4.49
CA MET A 35 -2.79 0.15 -5.26
C MET A 35 -3.08 -0.48 -6.62
N GLY A 36 -3.93 -1.51 -6.68
CA GLY A 36 -4.30 -2.16 -7.93
C GLY A 36 -5.07 -1.25 -8.89
N GLU A 37 -5.93 -0.38 -8.37
CA GLU A 37 -6.66 0.62 -9.14
C GLU A 37 -5.72 1.70 -9.69
N THR A 38 -4.86 2.25 -8.83
CA THR A 38 -3.84 3.25 -9.19
C THR A 38 -2.87 2.70 -10.24
N MET A 39 -2.42 1.46 -10.14
CA MET A 39 -1.51 0.88 -11.14
C MET A 39 -2.19 0.68 -12.51
N LYS A 40 -3.49 0.41 -12.54
CA LYS A 40 -4.26 0.37 -13.80
C LYS A 40 -4.38 1.76 -14.40
N GLU A 41 -4.65 2.77 -13.58
CA GLU A 41 -4.76 4.16 -14.02
C GLU A 41 -3.45 4.68 -14.61
N LEU A 42 -2.32 4.38 -13.97
CA LEU A 42 -1.00 4.82 -14.42
C LEU A 42 -0.48 4.06 -15.65
N ALA A 43 -1.06 2.90 -15.99
CA ALA A 43 -0.60 2.08 -17.08
C ALA A 43 -1.12 2.57 -18.45
N LYS A 44 -0.26 2.51 -19.47
CA LYS A 44 -0.65 2.83 -20.86
C LYS A 44 -1.69 1.85 -21.41
N ASP A 45 -1.55 0.58 -21.09
CA ASP A 45 -2.50 -0.50 -21.42
C ASP A 45 -2.85 -1.24 -20.13
N PRO A 46 -3.96 -0.88 -19.46
CA PRO A 46 -4.36 -1.49 -18.19
C PRO A 46 -4.56 -3.00 -18.27
N SER A 47 -4.88 -3.55 -19.45
CA SER A 47 -5.07 -4.99 -19.63
C SER A 47 -3.75 -5.77 -19.66
N SER A 48 -2.63 -5.06 -19.85
CA SER A 48 -1.30 -5.64 -19.94
C SER A 48 -0.55 -5.71 -18.62
N ILE A 49 -1.10 -5.13 -17.55
CA ILE A 49 -0.37 -5.01 -16.29
C ILE A 49 -0.28 -6.36 -15.58
N GLN A 50 0.84 -6.58 -14.90
CA GLN A 50 0.98 -7.65 -13.92
C GLN A 50 1.60 -7.05 -12.65
N ILE A 51 0.98 -7.36 -11.52
CA ILE A 51 1.46 -7.03 -10.18
C ILE A 51 1.83 -8.35 -9.52
N SER A 52 3.05 -8.42 -8.97
CA SER A 52 3.60 -9.63 -8.36
C SER A 52 4.47 -9.29 -7.15
N ASN A 53 4.75 -10.28 -6.31
CA ASN A 53 5.61 -10.14 -5.14
C ASN A 53 5.20 -8.97 -4.22
N VAL A 54 3.90 -8.84 -3.96
CA VAL A 54 3.38 -7.78 -3.08
C VAL A 54 3.76 -8.12 -1.64
N GLU A 55 4.58 -7.27 -1.04
CA GLU A 55 5.07 -7.39 0.32
C GLU A 55 4.67 -6.16 1.14
N THR A 56 4.00 -6.39 2.25
CA THR A 56 3.71 -5.34 3.23
C THR A 56 4.95 -5.08 4.07
N LYS A 57 5.54 -3.89 3.92
CA LYS A 57 6.77 -3.51 4.62
C LYS A 57 6.51 -2.80 5.94
N PHE A 58 5.39 -2.09 6.03
CA PHE A 58 4.93 -1.45 7.25
C PHE A 58 3.42 -1.28 7.20
N ASN A 59 2.75 -1.52 8.33
CA ASN A 59 1.30 -1.36 8.43
C ASN A 59 0.91 -1.01 9.88
N ASN A 60 0.06 -0.01 10.03
CA ASN A 60 -0.65 0.30 11.27
C ASN A 60 -2.04 0.88 10.93
N ASP A 61 -2.70 1.55 11.86
CA ASP A 61 -4.07 2.06 11.66
C ASP A 61 -4.19 3.24 10.69
N SER A 62 -3.08 3.92 10.36
CA SER A 62 -3.09 5.14 9.53
C SER A 62 -2.11 5.15 8.36
N ILE A 63 -1.20 4.19 8.25
CA ILE A 63 -0.31 4.06 7.10
C ILE A 63 -0.07 2.58 6.74
N CYS A 64 -0.04 2.31 5.43
CA CYS A 64 0.40 1.06 4.86
C CYS A 64 1.44 1.33 3.77
N ILE A 65 2.59 0.66 3.84
CA ILE A 65 3.66 0.73 2.85
C ILE A 65 3.84 -0.64 2.21
N LEU A 66 3.63 -0.72 0.90
CA LEU A 66 3.71 -1.92 0.11
C LEU A 66 4.89 -1.81 -0.87
N HIS A 67 5.67 -2.88 -0.99
CA HIS A 67 6.62 -3.04 -2.10
C HIS A 67 6.12 -4.13 -3.03
N PHE A 68 6.27 -3.94 -4.34
CA PHE A 68 5.86 -4.95 -5.32
C PHE A 68 6.56 -4.75 -6.65
N LYS A 69 6.54 -5.81 -7.46
CA LYS A 69 7.00 -5.75 -8.84
C LYS A 69 5.83 -5.45 -9.78
N PHE A 70 5.97 -4.37 -10.53
CA PHE A 70 5.07 -3.99 -11.61
C PHE A 70 5.67 -4.38 -12.96
N SER A 71 4.86 -4.91 -13.88
CA SER A 71 5.21 -5.01 -15.30
C SER A 71 4.03 -4.64 -16.18
N GLY A 72 4.30 -4.12 -17.37
CA GLY A 72 3.27 -3.73 -18.34
C GLY A 72 3.86 -3.23 -19.65
N LYS A 73 3.00 -3.08 -20.67
CA LYS A 73 3.44 -2.51 -21.96
C LYS A 73 3.84 -1.05 -21.81
N ASN A 74 4.97 -0.70 -22.39
CA ASN A 74 5.49 0.65 -22.41
C ASN A 74 5.08 1.42 -23.67
N GLY A 75 5.53 2.68 -23.76
CA GLY A 75 5.24 3.58 -24.87
C GLY A 75 5.73 3.09 -26.25
N PHE A 76 6.73 2.23 -26.27
CA PHE A 76 7.50 1.79 -27.45
C PHE A 76 7.14 0.38 -27.92
N GLY A 77 6.05 -0.21 -27.39
CA GLY A 77 5.57 -1.54 -27.78
C GLY A 77 6.28 -2.71 -27.09
N GLY A 78 7.23 -2.44 -26.18
CA GLY A 78 7.87 -3.46 -25.34
C GLY A 78 7.19 -3.61 -23.98
N VAL A 79 7.65 -4.57 -23.18
CA VAL A 79 7.25 -4.71 -21.76
C VAL A 79 8.35 -4.14 -20.88
N SER A 80 7.98 -3.27 -19.94
CA SER A 80 8.89 -2.78 -18.89
C SER A 80 8.48 -3.34 -17.53
N SER A 81 9.44 -3.47 -16.62
CA SER A 81 9.19 -3.83 -15.24
C SER A 81 10.02 -2.96 -14.29
N SER A 82 9.45 -2.60 -13.15
CA SER A 82 10.09 -1.83 -12.09
C SER A 82 9.66 -2.36 -10.72
N GLU A 83 10.51 -2.16 -9.72
CA GLU A 83 10.14 -2.37 -8.31
C GLU A 83 9.50 -1.08 -7.80
N ILE A 84 8.32 -1.20 -7.18
CA ILE A 84 7.49 -0.06 -6.79
C ILE A 84 7.34 -0.06 -5.27
N GLU A 85 7.49 1.12 -4.68
CA GLU A 85 7.01 1.43 -3.33
C GLU A 85 5.70 2.23 -3.46
N TYR A 86 4.66 1.69 -2.85
CA TYR A 86 3.36 2.32 -2.74
C TYR A 86 3.06 2.62 -1.27
N ILE A 87 2.63 3.85 -1.03
CA ILE A 87 2.36 4.34 0.31
C ILE A 87 0.90 4.76 0.33
N TYR A 88 0.14 4.24 1.29
CA TYR A 88 -1.26 4.57 1.53
C TYR A 88 -1.39 5.15 2.93
N LEU A 89 -2.03 6.31 3.06
CA LEU A 89 -2.02 7.07 4.29
C LEU A 89 -3.42 7.64 4.59
N ILE A 90 -3.85 7.55 5.84
CA ILE A 90 -5.09 8.17 6.33
C ILE A 90 -4.74 9.28 7.31
N HIS A 91 -5.05 10.52 6.94
CA HIS A 91 -5.06 11.64 7.89
C HIS A 91 -6.41 11.76 8.55
N THR A 92 -6.43 11.87 9.88
CA THR A 92 -7.65 12.17 10.63
C THR A 92 -7.52 13.57 11.23
N LYS A 93 -8.44 14.46 10.87
CA LYS A 93 -8.52 15.81 11.42
C LYS A 93 -9.97 16.11 11.81
N ASP A 94 -10.18 16.46 13.07
CA ASP A 94 -11.50 16.80 13.63
C ASP A 94 -12.56 15.70 13.39
N GLY A 95 -12.13 14.43 13.41
CA GLY A 95 -12.99 13.27 13.13
C GLY A 95 -13.15 12.92 11.64
N ASN A 96 -12.75 13.81 10.73
CA ASN A 96 -12.80 13.56 9.29
C ASN A 96 -11.54 12.81 8.83
N LYS A 97 -11.72 11.79 8.00
CA LYS A 97 -10.63 10.98 7.44
C LYS A 97 -10.42 11.33 5.97
N THR A 98 -9.21 11.74 5.62
CA THR A 98 -8.77 11.95 4.22
C THR A 98 -7.72 10.92 3.87
N LYS A 99 -7.85 10.31 2.69
CA LYS A 99 -6.98 9.23 2.22
C LYS A 99 -6.02 9.77 1.18
N TRP A 100 -4.77 9.37 1.27
CA TRP A 100 -3.69 9.81 0.40
C TRP A 100 -2.88 8.61 -0.08
N GLU A 101 -2.32 8.72 -1.28
CA GLU A 101 -1.39 7.75 -1.80
C GLU A 101 -0.20 8.40 -2.50
N ALA A 102 0.90 7.67 -2.56
CA ALA A 102 2.05 7.98 -3.40
C ALA A 102 2.62 6.71 -4.03
N VAL A 103 3.13 6.86 -5.25
CA VAL A 103 3.75 5.78 -6.03
C VAL A 103 5.19 6.17 -6.37
N ARG A 104 6.13 5.29 -6.06
CA ARG A 104 7.55 5.50 -6.31
C ARG A 104 8.17 4.30 -6.98
N LYS A 105 9.05 4.52 -7.95
CA LYS A 105 10.00 3.48 -8.38
C LYS A 105 11.16 3.41 -7.39
N LEU A 106 11.52 2.20 -6.98
CA LEU A 106 12.65 1.93 -6.07
C LEU A 106 13.99 1.90 -6.80
N ASP A 107 13.96 1.84 -8.13
CA ASP A 107 15.09 1.67 -9.03
C ASP A 107 16.23 2.70 -8.77
N ASP A 108 15.86 3.95 -8.42
CA ASP A 108 16.79 5.07 -8.19
C ASP A 108 16.54 5.83 -6.86
N LYS A 109 15.51 5.45 -6.09
CA LYS A 109 15.07 6.20 -4.91
C LYS A 109 15.27 5.37 -3.64
N ILE A 110 15.73 6.04 -2.59
CA ILE A 110 15.73 5.48 -1.23
C ILE A 110 14.26 5.29 -0.81
N SER A 111 13.92 4.10 -0.31
CA SER A 111 12.57 3.81 0.22
C SER A 111 12.24 4.70 1.42
N VAL A 112 10.97 4.99 1.66
CA VAL A 112 10.55 5.77 2.85
C VAL A 112 11.07 5.12 4.14
N LEU A 113 11.03 3.79 4.23
CA LEU A 113 11.52 3.06 5.40
C LEU A 113 13.04 3.19 5.58
N SER A 114 13.80 3.11 4.49
CA SER A 114 15.26 3.29 4.53
C SER A 114 15.63 4.71 4.94
N GLN A 115 14.92 5.71 4.42
CA GLN A 115 15.13 7.12 4.76
C GLN A 115 14.75 7.41 6.22
N ALA A 116 13.58 6.93 6.67
CA ALA A 116 13.15 7.06 8.06
C ALA A 116 14.13 6.39 9.03
N LYS A 117 14.65 5.19 8.69
CA LYS A 117 15.66 4.51 9.49
C LYS A 117 16.95 5.33 9.58
N LYS A 118 17.43 5.87 8.46
CA LYS A 118 18.63 6.72 8.42
C LYS A 118 18.44 7.96 9.29
N ASP A 119 17.34 8.68 9.12
CA ASP A 119 17.02 9.87 9.90
C ASP A 119 16.90 9.57 11.40
N TYR A 120 16.28 8.44 11.76
CA TYR A 120 16.18 8.00 13.15
C TYR A 120 17.57 7.76 13.77
N GLN A 121 18.45 7.06 13.04
CA GLN A 121 19.79 6.71 13.52
C GLN A 121 20.72 7.92 13.62
N GLU A 122 20.68 8.82 12.63
CA GLU A 122 21.60 9.96 12.54
C GLU A 122 21.17 11.13 13.43
N LYS A 123 19.88 11.46 13.44
CA LYS A 123 19.41 12.71 14.05
C LYS A 123 18.97 12.53 15.49
N LYS A 124 18.45 11.34 15.84
CA LYS A 124 17.73 11.09 17.12
C LYS A 124 16.84 12.29 17.51
N TRP A 125 16.21 12.91 16.51
CA TRP A 125 15.44 14.12 16.66
C TRP A 125 14.29 13.86 17.63
N GLU A 126 14.45 14.43 18.82
CA GLU A 126 13.44 14.43 19.86
C GLU A 126 12.70 15.76 19.81
N THR A 127 11.38 15.66 19.75
CA THR A 127 10.44 16.77 19.85
C THR A 127 9.60 16.55 21.10
N ASP A 128 8.93 17.60 21.58
CA ASP A 128 7.96 17.43 22.68
C ASP A 128 6.87 16.39 22.37
N LYS A 129 6.60 16.15 21.07
CA LYS A 129 5.61 15.17 20.60
C LYS A 129 6.09 13.72 20.65
N ASN A 130 7.40 13.46 20.63
CA ASN A 130 7.93 12.09 20.56
C ASN A 130 8.86 11.72 21.74
N LYS A 131 9.29 12.67 22.57
CA LYS A 131 10.27 12.43 23.65
C LYS A 131 9.89 11.33 24.63
N ASN A 132 8.59 11.20 24.92
CA ASN A 132 8.04 10.24 25.89
C ASN A 132 7.52 8.95 25.23
N LEU A 133 7.66 8.80 23.91
CA LEU A 133 7.24 7.60 23.19
C LEU A 133 8.22 6.45 23.41
N SER A 134 7.72 5.22 23.27
CA SER A 134 8.58 4.04 23.19
C SER A 134 9.50 4.11 21.96
N ASP A 135 10.59 3.34 21.94
CA ASP A 135 11.49 3.30 20.78
C ASP A 135 10.77 2.83 19.49
N GLU A 136 9.81 1.93 19.62
CA GLU A 136 8.97 1.45 18.51
C GLU A 136 8.03 2.54 18.00
N ASP A 137 7.37 3.26 18.91
CA ASP A 137 6.50 4.39 18.57
C ASP A 137 7.29 5.55 17.96
N LYS A 138 8.52 5.81 18.44
CA LYS A 138 9.43 6.76 17.82
C LYS A 138 9.73 6.34 16.38
N LYS A 139 10.10 5.09 16.13
CA LYS A 139 10.33 4.59 14.75
C LYS A 139 9.09 4.75 13.87
N ALA A 140 7.91 4.40 14.37
CA ALA A 140 6.65 4.57 13.64
C ALA A 140 6.38 6.05 13.32
N TRP A 141 6.64 6.95 14.27
CA TRP A 141 6.52 8.40 14.07
C TRP A 141 7.45 8.91 12.96
N TYR A 142 8.69 8.43 12.89
CA TYR A 142 9.62 8.81 11.81
C TYR A 142 9.17 8.29 10.44
N ILE A 143 8.65 7.07 10.38
CA ILE A 143 8.09 6.52 9.14
C ILE A 143 6.94 7.41 8.66
N HIS A 144 6.02 7.78 9.55
CA HIS A 144 4.94 8.71 9.27
C HIS A 144 5.46 10.07 8.79
N PHE A 145 6.43 10.66 9.49
CA PHE A 145 7.00 11.96 9.11
C PHE A 145 7.59 11.94 7.69
N VAL A 146 8.37 10.91 7.35
CA VAL A 146 8.96 10.79 6.00
C VAL A 146 7.90 10.50 4.96
N ALA A 147 6.88 9.68 5.29
CA ALA A 147 5.75 9.42 4.41
C ALA A 147 4.93 10.69 4.14
N ASP A 148 4.65 11.51 5.15
CA ASP A 148 3.94 12.80 5.02
C ASP A 148 4.71 13.77 4.12
N LEU A 149 6.03 13.87 4.30
CA LEU A 149 6.87 14.65 3.39
C LEU A 149 6.75 14.13 1.95
N ASP A 150 6.73 12.81 1.79
CA ASP A 150 6.57 12.23 0.46
C ASP A 150 5.20 12.52 -0.15
N MET A 151 4.13 12.49 0.65
CA MET A 151 2.79 12.84 0.20
C MET A 151 2.74 14.28 -0.31
N ILE A 152 3.43 15.20 0.36
CA ILE A 152 3.48 16.62 -0.07
C ILE A 152 4.15 16.76 -1.44
N PHE A 153 5.19 15.97 -1.74
CA PHE A 153 5.97 16.14 -2.97
C PHE A 153 5.51 15.25 -4.13
N ASN A 154 5.04 14.03 -3.83
CA ASN A 154 4.77 12.99 -4.82
C ASN A 154 3.38 12.34 -4.64
N GLY A 155 2.64 12.72 -3.60
CA GLY A 155 1.36 12.12 -3.29
C GLY A 155 0.18 12.81 -3.97
N ARG A 156 -0.97 12.15 -3.87
CA ARG A 156 -2.28 12.70 -4.22
C ARG A 156 -3.31 12.27 -3.19
N GLU A 157 -4.31 13.12 -2.99
CA GLU A 157 -5.52 12.74 -2.28
C GLU A 157 -6.30 11.73 -3.13
N ILE A 158 -6.80 10.68 -2.48
CA ILE A 158 -7.70 9.71 -3.10
C ILE A 158 -9.10 10.29 -2.96
N ASP A 159 -9.66 10.75 -4.08
CA ASP A 159 -11.04 11.25 -4.16
C ASP A 159 -11.96 10.24 -3.48
N SER A 160 -12.64 10.64 -2.40
CA SER A 160 -13.71 9.86 -1.76
C SER A 160 -14.97 9.88 -2.62
N LYS A 161 -14.86 9.53 -3.90
CA LYS A 161 -16.02 9.27 -4.75
C LYS A 161 -16.53 7.88 -4.37
N ASP A 162 -17.30 7.79 -3.28
CA ASP A 162 -18.27 6.70 -3.07
C ASP A 162 -19.14 6.83 -1.80
N ASP A 163 -19.10 7.94 -1.04
CA ASP A 163 -20.04 8.14 0.09
C ASP A 163 -21.28 9.01 -0.26
N ASP A 164 -21.40 9.54 -1.48
CA ASP A 164 -22.49 10.45 -1.90
C ASP A 164 -23.40 9.92 -3.02
N ILE A 165 -23.56 8.60 -3.16
CA ILE A 165 -24.62 8.02 -4.01
C ILE A 165 -25.45 7.04 -3.19
N GLU A 166 -26.30 7.57 -2.32
CA GLU A 166 -27.71 7.19 -2.17
C GLU A 166 -28.34 7.94 -1.00
N LYS A 167 -29.18 8.94 -1.33
CA LYS A 167 -30.54 9.14 -0.79
C LYS A 167 -31.17 10.38 -1.43
N TRP A 168 -31.79 10.16 -2.58
CA TRP A 168 -33.03 10.85 -2.94
C TRP A 168 -34.19 10.10 -2.27
#